data_AF-A0A126R733-F1
#
_entry.id   AF-A0A126R733-F1
#
_cell.length_a   1.000
_cell.length_b   1.000
_cell.length_c   1.000
_cell.angle_alpha   90.00
_cell.angle_beta   90.00
_cell.angle_gamma   90.00
#
_symmetry.space_group_name_H-M   'P 1'
#
loop_
_entity.id
_entity.type
_entity.pdbx_description
1 polymer ?
#
loop_
_entity_poly.entity_id
_entity_poly.type
_entity_poly.pdbx_seq_one_letter_code
_entity_poly.pdbx_strand_id
1 'polypeptide(L)'
;MPYLGFAFTDRALDFIEGLPPKIRKQVVKRAKSLHTSPFPPSAKRLIDVETDDGEPVYRERSGDYRILYVVRTNPDLVLILDIDHRKDVYRMPKTKSDPADEMRMKESDFDDIMGKALGVAAPVEDAKQDDQPKRLSAHPRKPR
;
A
#
# COMPACT_ATOMS: atom_id res chain seq x y z
N MET A 1 32.54 -16.70 4.01
CA MET A 1 31.72 -16.06 2.96
C MET A 1 30.53 -15.43 3.68
N PRO A 2 30.28 -14.13 3.56
CA PRO A 2 29.08 -13.53 4.15
C PRO A 2 27.85 -14.25 3.56
N TYR A 3 26.88 -14.56 4.42
CA TYR A 3 25.66 -15.23 4.00
C TYR A 3 24.70 -14.16 3.48
N LEU A 4 24.41 -14.20 2.18
CA LEU A 4 23.35 -13.41 1.59
C LEU A 4 22.06 -14.23 1.63
N GLY A 5 21.07 -13.77 2.38
CA GLY A 5 19.73 -14.32 2.37
C GLY A 5 19.07 -14.12 1.00
N PHE A 6 18.21 -15.06 0.62
CA PHE A 6 17.37 -14.94 -0.57
C PHE A 6 15.97 -15.43 -0.23
N ALA A 7 14.98 -14.53 -0.32
CA ALA A 7 13.61 -14.82 0.08
C ALA A 7 12.60 -14.31 -0.95
N PHE A 8 11.40 -14.89 -0.89
CA PHE A 8 10.23 -14.49 -1.67
C PHE A 8 9.08 -14.26 -0.71
N THR A 9 8.20 -13.32 -1.04
CA THR A 9 6.87 -13.25 -0.44
C THR A 9 5.99 -14.37 -0.99
N ASP A 10 4.95 -14.75 -0.24
CA ASP A 10 3.97 -15.75 -0.69
C ASP A 10 3.32 -15.34 -2.01
N ARG A 11 3.00 -14.04 -2.17
CA ARG A 11 2.46 -13.48 -3.41
C ARG A 11 3.36 -13.74 -4.62
N ALA A 12 4.67 -13.55 -4.47
CA ALA A 12 5.62 -13.81 -5.55
C ALA A 12 5.71 -15.31 -5.87
N LEU A 13 5.63 -16.18 -4.86
CA LEU A 13 5.63 -17.64 -5.04
C LEU A 13 4.35 -18.11 -5.75
N ASP A 14 3.18 -17.68 -5.30
CA ASP A 14 1.88 -18.01 -5.91
C ASP A 14 1.85 -17.61 -7.40
N PHE A 15 2.37 -16.41 -7.71
CA PHE A 15 2.47 -15.97 -9.11
C PHE A 15 3.38 -16.89 -9.92
N ILE A 16 4.57 -17.24 -9.41
CA ILE A 16 5.50 -18.16 -10.07
C ILE A 16 4.85 -19.52 -10.31
N GLU A 17 4.09 -20.04 -9.34
CA GLU A 17 3.41 -21.33 -9.44
C GLU A 17 2.36 -21.36 -10.55
N GLY A 18 1.65 -20.25 -10.76
CA GLY A 18 0.68 -20.08 -11.84
C GLY A 18 1.28 -19.91 -13.24
N LEU A 19 2.60 -19.65 -13.37
CA LEU A 19 3.21 -19.38 -14.67
C LEU A 19 3.41 -20.65 -15.53
N PRO A 20 3.25 -20.55 -16.86
CA PRO A 20 3.65 -21.62 -17.78
C PRO A 20 5.13 -22.03 -17.59
N PRO A 21 5.49 -23.31 -17.73
CA PRO A 21 6.82 -23.82 -17.34
C PRO A 21 8.01 -23.05 -17.94
N LYS A 22 7.92 -22.67 -19.22
CA LYS A 22 8.96 -21.90 -19.91
C LYS A 22 9.17 -20.53 -19.30
N ILE A 23 8.07 -19.84 -18.99
CA ILE A 23 8.09 -18.50 -18.40
C ILE A 23 8.54 -18.55 -16.96
N ARG A 24 8.02 -19.51 -16.19
CA ARG A 24 8.45 -19.78 -14.81
C ARG A 24 9.97 -19.94 -14.72
N LYS A 25 10.55 -20.78 -15.58
CA LYS A 25 12.01 -20.98 -15.64
C LYS A 25 12.76 -19.69 -15.97
N GLN A 26 12.25 -18.88 -16.88
CA GLN A 26 12.85 -17.59 -17.25
C GLN A 26 12.83 -16.61 -16.07
N VAL A 27 11.69 -16.46 -15.40
CA VAL A 27 11.49 -15.54 -14.27
C VAL A 27 12.34 -15.98 -13.08
N VAL A 28 12.26 -17.25 -12.68
CA VAL A 28 13.04 -17.79 -11.55
C VAL A 28 14.54 -17.67 -11.81
N LYS A 29 15.00 -17.92 -13.04
CA LYS A 29 16.41 -17.72 -13.40
C LYS A 29 16.84 -16.26 -13.20
N ARG A 30 16.00 -15.30 -13.61
CA ARG A 30 16.29 -13.87 -13.41
C ARG A 30 16.25 -13.49 -11.92
N ALA A 31 15.25 -13.92 -11.17
CA ALA A 31 15.16 -13.68 -9.73
C ALA A 31 16.40 -14.21 -9.00
N LYS A 32 16.81 -15.45 -9.28
CA LYS A 32 18.02 -16.05 -8.70
C LYS A 32 19.30 -15.30 -9.05
N SER A 33 19.39 -14.70 -10.24
CA SER A 33 20.58 -13.90 -10.59
C SER A 33 20.75 -12.65 -9.74
N LEU A 34 19.65 -12.12 -9.16
CA LEU A 34 19.69 -11.00 -8.23
C LEU A 34 20.39 -11.35 -6.92
N HIS A 35 20.43 -12.62 -6.53
CA HIS A 35 21.23 -13.06 -5.38
C HIS A 35 22.72 -12.81 -5.63
N THR A 36 23.23 -13.10 -6.82
CA THR A 36 24.65 -12.88 -7.13
C THR A 36 24.98 -11.45 -7.54
N SER A 37 24.05 -10.75 -8.16
CA SER A 37 24.20 -9.36 -8.59
C SER A 37 22.91 -8.62 -8.27
N PRO A 38 22.80 -8.04 -7.06
CA PRO A 38 21.58 -7.37 -6.61
C PRO A 38 21.26 -6.11 -7.42
N PHE A 39 22.25 -5.47 -8.04
CA PHE A 39 22.08 -4.25 -8.83
C PHE A 39 22.59 -4.43 -10.27
N PRO A 40 21.94 -5.28 -11.09
CA PRO A 40 22.31 -5.42 -12.49
C PRO A 40 22.00 -4.13 -13.25
N PRO A 41 22.65 -3.85 -14.39
CA PRO A 41 22.41 -2.62 -15.16
C PRO A 41 20.96 -2.40 -15.62
N SER A 42 20.17 -3.47 -15.71
CA SER A 42 18.75 -3.43 -16.07
C SER A 42 17.83 -3.08 -14.90
N ALA A 43 18.33 -3.16 -13.67
CA ALA A 43 17.57 -2.82 -12.49
C ALA A 43 17.39 -1.31 -12.37
N LYS A 44 16.19 -0.89 -12.00
CA LYS A 44 15.88 0.50 -11.71
C LYS A 44 15.23 0.60 -10.35
N ARG A 45 15.74 1.50 -9.50
CA ARG A 45 15.03 1.93 -8.30
C ARG A 45 13.71 2.59 -8.74
N LEU A 46 12.61 2.22 -8.09
CA LEU A 46 11.34 2.89 -8.24
C LEU A 46 11.36 4.21 -7.46
N ILE A 47 10.78 5.25 -8.04
CA ILE A 47 10.65 6.57 -7.42
C ILE A 47 9.38 6.55 -6.59
N ASP A 48 9.45 7.08 -5.36
CA ASP A 48 8.32 7.18 -4.42
C ASP A 48 7.64 5.84 -4.07
N VAL A 49 8.38 4.74 -4.16
CA VAL A 49 7.92 3.40 -3.74
C VAL A 49 8.95 2.82 -2.79
N GLU A 50 8.54 2.67 -1.54
CA GLU A 50 9.34 2.13 -0.45
C GLU A 50 8.50 1.10 0.32
N THR A 51 9.16 0.17 1.01
CA THR A 51 8.47 -0.75 1.92
C THR A 51 8.01 -0.01 3.18
N ASP A 52 7.21 -0.67 4.01
CA ASP A 52 6.81 -0.12 5.33
C ASP A 52 8.02 0.20 6.23
N ASP A 53 9.12 -0.52 6.02
CA ASP A 53 10.40 -0.33 6.71
C ASP A 53 11.25 0.81 6.10
N GLY A 54 10.76 1.51 5.06
CA GLY A 54 11.46 2.60 4.38
C GLY A 54 12.52 2.14 3.38
N GLU A 55 12.44 0.90 2.90
CA GLU A 55 13.47 0.35 2.01
C GLU A 55 13.16 0.67 0.54
N PRO A 56 14.17 1.11 -0.23
CA PRO A 56 13.96 1.45 -1.63
C PRO A 56 13.61 0.20 -2.44
N VAL A 57 12.49 0.25 -3.16
CA VAL A 57 12.08 -0.85 -4.04
C VAL A 57 12.77 -0.74 -5.39
N TYR A 58 13.32 -1.85 -5.85
CA TYR A 58 13.94 -2.00 -7.16
C TYR A 58 13.06 -2.83 -8.07
N ARG A 59 13.19 -2.56 -9.37
CA ARG A 59 12.52 -3.31 -10.43
C ARG A 59 13.53 -3.86 -11.41
N GLU A 60 13.48 -5.17 -11.62
CA GLU A 60 14.21 -5.87 -12.67
C GLU A 60 13.25 -6.37 -13.76
N ARG A 61 13.69 -6.36 -15.02
CA ARG A 61 12.89 -6.84 -16.17
C ARG A 61 13.30 -8.24 -16.59
N SER A 62 12.31 -9.10 -16.81
CA SER A 62 12.48 -10.42 -17.43
C SER A 62 11.50 -10.57 -18.60
N GLY A 63 11.88 -10.07 -19.77
CA GLY A 63 11.00 -10.00 -20.93
C GLY A 63 9.77 -9.13 -20.65
N ASP A 64 8.60 -9.78 -20.62
CA ASP A 64 7.32 -9.14 -20.32
C ASP A 64 6.94 -9.15 -18.84
N TYR A 65 7.79 -9.68 -17.97
CA TYR A 65 7.56 -9.72 -16.53
C TYR A 65 8.49 -8.74 -15.81
N ARG A 66 8.04 -8.25 -14.66
CA ARG A 66 8.82 -7.41 -13.77
C ARG A 66 8.92 -8.09 -12.42
N ILE A 67 10.10 -7.97 -11.84
CA ILE A 67 10.44 -8.51 -10.53
C ILE A 67 10.69 -7.30 -9.64
N LEU A 68 9.88 -7.14 -8.60
CA LEU A 68 10.06 -6.13 -7.58
C LEU A 68 10.80 -6.75 -6.41
N TYR A 69 11.81 -6.06 -5.92
CA TYR A 69 12.66 -6.58 -4.85
C TYR A 69 13.30 -5.45 -4.05
N VAL A 70 13.76 -5.80 -2.85
CA VAL A 70 14.59 -4.94 -2.00
C VAL A 70 15.90 -5.63 -1.71
N VAL A 71 16.92 -4.82 -1.43
CA VAL A 71 18.25 -5.28 -1.02
C VAL A 71 18.52 -4.68 0.35
N ARG A 72 18.61 -5.53 1.37
CA ARG A 72 18.92 -5.17 2.75
C ARG A 72 20.40 -5.45 3.02
N THR A 73 21.03 -4.58 3.82
CA THR A 73 22.44 -4.70 4.21
C THR A 73 22.61 -5.30 5.62
N ASN A 74 21.55 -5.32 6.42
CA ASN A 74 21.59 -5.92 7.75
C ASN A 74 20.21 -6.48 8.16
N PRO A 75 19.96 -7.79 8.00
CA PRO A 75 20.88 -8.78 7.41
C PRO A 75 21.08 -8.55 5.91
N ASP A 76 22.21 -9.02 5.36
CA ASP A 76 22.42 -9.11 3.91
C ASP A 76 21.33 -10.00 3.32
N LEU A 77 20.36 -9.41 2.62
CA LEU A 77 19.19 -10.13 2.08
C LEU A 77 18.69 -9.49 0.78
N VAL A 78 18.43 -10.32 -0.23
CA VAL A 78 17.61 -9.95 -1.38
C VAL A 78 16.21 -10.56 -1.20
N LEU A 79 15.21 -9.70 -1.05
CA LEU A 79 13.82 -10.11 -0.86
C LEU A 79 13.01 -9.76 -2.12
N ILE A 80 12.48 -10.78 -2.78
CA ILE A 80 11.55 -10.61 -3.90
C ILE A 80 10.16 -10.31 -3.34
N LEU A 81 9.68 -9.10 -3.57
CA LEU A 81 8.41 -8.59 -3.06
C LEU A 81 7.23 -9.03 -3.91
N ASP A 82 7.36 -8.92 -5.23
CA ASP A 82 6.29 -9.27 -6.17
C ASP A 82 6.87 -9.58 -7.55
N ILE A 83 6.15 -10.38 -8.31
CA ILE A 83 6.45 -10.68 -9.70
C ILE A 83 5.15 -10.57 -10.47
N ASP A 84 5.15 -9.74 -11.52
CA ASP A 84 3.94 -9.56 -12.30
C ASP A 84 4.24 -9.25 -13.78
N HIS A 85 3.24 -9.48 -14.63
CA HIS A 85 3.31 -9.17 -16.04
C HIS A 85 3.25 -7.66 -16.27
N ARG A 86 3.92 -7.15 -17.33
CA ARG A 86 4.10 -5.73 -17.63
C ARG A 86 2.83 -4.89 -17.70
N LYS A 87 1.66 -5.52 -17.82
CA LYS A 87 0.35 -4.86 -17.91
C LYS A 87 -0.27 -4.60 -16.53
N ASP A 88 0.17 -5.28 -15.49
CA ASP A 88 -0.53 -5.35 -14.19
C ASP A 88 0.26 -4.74 -13.01
N VAL A 89 1.51 -4.30 -13.28
CA VAL A 89 2.55 -3.96 -12.27
C VAL A 89 2.28 -2.74 -11.37
N TYR A 90 1.14 -2.07 -11.46
CA TYR A 90 0.81 -0.95 -10.56
C TYR A 90 -0.41 -1.22 -9.68
N ARG A 91 -0.54 -2.44 -9.14
CA ARG A 91 -1.42 -2.75 -7.98
C ARG A 91 -0.68 -2.89 -6.66
N MET A 92 0.48 -2.24 -6.48
CA MET A 92 1.01 -2.06 -5.13
C MET A 92 0.09 -1.10 -4.39
N PRO A 93 -0.49 -1.47 -3.22
CA PRO A 93 -1.25 -0.52 -2.42
C PRO A 93 -0.29 0.60 -2.03
N LYS A 94 -0.59 1.83 -2.49
CA LYS A 94 0.19 3.00 -2.08
C LYS A 94 0.04 3.13 -0.57
N THR A 95 1.13 3.03 0.17
CA THR A 95 1.13 3.27 1.60
C THR A 95 0.96 4.77 1.86
N LYS A 96 -0.19 5.06 2.50
CA LYS A 96 -0.60 6.28 3.21
C LYS A 96 -0.92 7.53 2.39
N SER A 97 -2.20 7.65 2.04
CA SER A 97 -2.97 8.87 2.31
C SER A 97 -4.47 8.55 2.36
N ASP A 98 -4.96 8.12 3.53
CA ASP A 98 -6.36 8.37 3.87
C ASP A 98 -6.36 9.64 4.73
N PRO A 99 -6.87 10.80 4.27
CA PRO A 99 -7.58 11.64 5.19
C PRO A 99 -8.91 10.94 5.45
N ALA A 100 -9.17 10.63 6.72
CA ALA A 100 -10.36 9.99 7.27
C ALA A 100 -11.70 10.74 7.00
N ASP A 101 -11.75 11.63 6.02
CA ASP A 101 -12.86 12.53 5.72
C ASP A 101 -13.87 11.97 4.70
N GLU A 102 -13.54 10.93 3.92
CA GLU A 102 -14.49 10.32 2.97
C GLU A 102 -15.35 9.19 3.58
N MET A 103 -15.00 8.66 4.75
CA MET A 103 -15.81 7.68 5.48
C MET A 103 -16.66 8.28 6.61
N ARG A 104 -16.74 9.61 6.71
CA ARG A 104 -17.77 10.25 7.51
C ARG A 104 -19.08 10.18 6.74
N MET A 105 -19.73 9.01 6.76
CA MET A 105 -21.15 8.93 6.38
C MET A 105 -21.86 10.10 7.05
N LYS A 106 -22.66 10.84 6.28
CA LYS A 106 -23.50 11.87 6.89
C LYS A 106 -24.36 11.19 7.95
N GLU A 107 -24.52 11.85 9.09
CA GLU A 107 -25.25 11.34 10.25
C GLU A 107 -26.64 10.80 9.86
N SER A 108 -27.27 11.42 8.87
CA SER A 108 -28.53 10.98 8.24
C SER A 108 -28.49 9.58 7.62
N ASP A 109 -27.39 9.22 6.97
CA ASP A 109 -27.28 7.95 6.25
C ASP A 109 -27.08 6.79 7.24
N PHE A 110 -26.46 7.06 8.40
CA PHE A 110 -26.31 6.08 9.48
C PHE A 110 -27.64 5.81 10.18
N ASP A 111 -28.41 6.86 10.48
CA ASP A 111 -29.74 6.76 11.10
C ASP A 111 -30.73 5.98 10.22
N ASP A 112 -30.71 6.20 8.90
CA ASP A 112 -31.56 5.47 7.95
C ASP A 112 -31.22 3.97 7.87
N ILE A 113 -29.93 3.63 7.94
CA ILE A 113 -29.47 2.24 7.94
C ILE A 113 -29.87 1.55 9.25
N MET A 114 -29.70 2.22 10.38
CA MET A 114 -30.04 1.65 11.69
C MET A 114 -31.56 1.56 11.91
N GLY A 115 -32.34 2.52 11.40
CA GLY A 115 -33.81 2.49 11.44
C GLY A 115 -34.42 1.34 10.64
N LYS A 116 -33.83 0.97 9.51
CA LYS A 116 -34.27 -0.19 8.70
C LYS A 116 -33.90 -1.54 9.32
N ALA A 117 -32.78 -1.62 10.03
CA ALA A 117 -32.28 -2.89 10.58
C ALA A 117 -33.00 -3.32 11.87
N LEU A 118 -33.48 -2.36 12.68
CA LEU A 118 -34.01 -2.65 14.01
C LEU A 118 -35.54 -2.64 14.11
N GLY A 119 -36.27 -2.18 13.08
CA GLY A 119 -37.75 -2.21 13.08
C GLY A 119 -38.41 -1.43 14.22
N VAL A 120 -37.69 -0.50 14.85
CA VAL A 120 -38.18 0.38 15.91
C VAL A 120 -38.00 1.82 15.44
N ALA A 121 -39.08 2.60 15.43
CA ALA A 121 -39.03 4.02 15.11
C ALA A 121 -38.20 4.75 16.17
N ALA A 122 -37.28 5.62 15.74
CA ALA A 122 -36.52 6.49 16.62
C ALA A 122 -37.49 7.30 17.50
N PRO A 123 -37.20 7.48 18.82
CA PRO A 123 -38.01 8.36 19.64
C PRO A 123 -37.86 9.80 19.13
N VAL A 124 -38.99 10.43 18.81
CA VAL A 124 -39.03 11.86 18.54
C VAL A 124 -38.94 12.56 19.91
N GLU A 125 -37.75 13.04 20.27
CA GLU A 125 -37.62 13.96 21.40
C GLU A 125 -37.90 15.39 20.91
N ASP A 126 -39.15 15.81 21.07
CA ASP A 126 -39.51 17.22 21.12
C ASP A 126 -38.88 17.85 22.39
N ALA A 127 -37.75 18.53 22.22
CA ALA A 127 -37.25 19.46 23.24
C ALA A 127 -36.59 20.67 22.58
N LYS A 128 -37.39 21.73 22.42
CA LYS A 128 -36.85 23.10 22.37
C LYS A 128 -36.17 23.39 23.70
N GLN A 129 -34.88 23.73 23.68
CA GLN A 129 -34.31 24.69 24.61
C GLN A 129 -33.10 25.38 23.99
N ASP A 130 -33.22 26.71 23.89
CA ASP A 130 -32.17 27.64 23.54
C ASP A 130 -30.93 27.44 24.43
N ASP A 131 -29.77 27.23 23.83
CA ASP A 131 -28.52 27.70 24.41
C ASP A 131 -27.51 28.02 23.29
N GLN A 132 -27.33 29.32 23.00
CA GLN A 132 -26.31 29.77 22.07
C GLN A 132 -24.93 29.60 22.72
N PRO A 133 -23.97 28.85 22.13
CA PRO A 133 -22.59 28.96 22.55
C PRO A 133 -22.05 30.33 22.13
N LYS A 134 -21.75 31.15 23.14
CA LYS A 134 -21.10 32.47 23.04
C LYS A 134 -19.97 32.47 22.01
N ARG A 135 -20.09 33.33 20.99
CA ARG A 135 -18.98 33.67 20.08
C ARG A 135 -17.83 34.21 20.91
N LEU A 136 -16.74 33.45 21.02
CA LEU A 136 -15.46 33.97 21.49
C LEU A 136 -14.99 35.03 20.48
N SER A 137 -14.84 36.25 20.99
CA SER A 137 -14.53 37.47 20.25
C SER A 137 -13.19 37.38 19.50
N ALA A 138 -13.18 38.03 18.34
CA ALA A 138 -12.04 38.24 17.48
C ALA A 138 -10.79 38.73 18.23
N HIS A 139 -9.66 38.09 17.94
CA HIS A 139 -8.34 38.61 18.31
C HIS A 139 -8.04 39.87 17.46
N PRO A 140 -7.66 41.00 18.05
CA PRO A 140 -7.40 42.22 17.30
C PRO A 140 -6.09 42.11 16.52
N ARG A 141 -6.12 42.49 15.24
CA ARG A 141 -4.90 42.72 14.44
C ARG A 141 -4.21 44.00 14.94
N LYS A 142 -2.92 43.91 15.29
CA LYS A 142 -2.06 45.09 15.57
C LYS A 142 -1.90 45.95 14.31
N PRO A 143 -2.04 47.28 14.38
CA PRO A 143 -1.64 48.17 13.30
C PRO A 143 -0.12 48.44 13.34
N ARG A 144 0.45 48.71 12.16
CA ARG A 144 1.70 49.45 11.97
C ARG A 144 1.41 50.95 12.04
#